data_AF-A0A3N2HT73-F1
#
_entry.id   AF-A0A3N2HT73-F1
#
_cell.length_a   1.000
_cell.length_b   1.000
_cell.length_c   1.000
_cell.angle_alpha   90.00
_cell.angle_beta   90.00
_cell.angle_gamma   90.00
#
_symmetry.space_group_name_H-M   'P 1'
#
loop_
_entity.id
_entity.type
_entity.pdbx_description
1 polymer ?
#
loop_
_entity_poly.entity_id
_entity_poly.type
_entity_poly.pdbx_seq_one_letter_code
_entity_poly.pdbx_strand_id
1 'polypeptide(L)'
;MARKAPERKTERRSLLASREPATARTLVAMSTDTAPDRILMFGAEWCRDCRRSKALLDREGVAYDYVDLEAVADGADRAYAVSGRTQIPVVVFPDGSHLVEPTDAELAAKL
;
A
#
# COMPACT_ATOMS: atom_id res chain seq x y z
N MET A 1 27.03 -59.73 -37.79
CA MET A 1 25.98 -60.72 -37.44
C MET A 1 24.96 -60.03 -36.55
N ALA A 2 23.68 -60.43 -36.66
CA ALA A 2 22.49 -60.04 -35.87
C ALA A 2 22.09 -58.53 -35.95
N ARG A 3 21.09 -58.13 -36.74
CA ARG A 3 19.63 -58.39 -36.69
C ARG A 3 18.91 -57.81 -35.48
N LYS A 4 17.83 -57.07 -35.80
CA LYS A 4 16.51 -57.01 -35.15
C LYS A 4 16.21 -55.77 -34.29
N ALA A 5 15.24 -54.99 -34.78
CA ALA A 5 14.37 -54.04 -34.06
C ALA A 5 13.49 -54.79 -33.02
N PRO A 6 12.39 -54.28 -32.40
CA PRO A 6 11.74 -52.96 -32.48
C PRO A 6 11.01 -52.50 -31.17
N GLU A 7 10.18 -51.45 -31.31
CA GLU A 7 8.88 -51.18 -30.66
C GLU A 7 8.70 -50.92 -29.15
N ARG A 8 8.11 -49.73 -28.91
CA ARG A 8 7.11 -49.32 -27.92
C ARG A 8 6.52 -50.44 -27.04
N LYS A 9 6.61 -50.24 -25.71
CA LYS A 9 5.68 -50.83 -24.74
C LYS A 9 4.95 -49.73 -23.99
N THR A 10 3.71 -49.52 -24.39
CA THR A 10 2.58 -49.02 -23.59
C THR A 10 2.58 -49.69 -22.21
N GLU A 11 2.55 -48.94 -21.11
CA GLU A 11 1.68 -49.25 -19.96
C GLU A 11 1.23 -47.96 -19.28
N ARG A 12 -0.02 -47.59 -19.52
CA ARG A 12 -0.83 -46.78 -18.62
C ARG A 12 -0.93 -47.54 -17.29
N ARG A 13 -0.47 -46.95 -16.19
CA ARG A 13 -1.04 -47.24 -14.87
C ARG A 13 -1.33 -45.93 -14.16
N SER A 14 -2.61 -45.62 -14.15
CA SER A 14 -3.24 -44.59 -13.33
C SER A 14 -2.94 -44.87 -11.86
N LEU A 15 -2.41 -43.87 -11.15
CA LEU A 15 -2.71 -43.63 -9.75
C LEU A 15 -2.77 -42.12 -9.55
N LEU A 16 -3.99 -41.60 -9.44
CA LEU A 16 -4.26 -40.36 -8.73
C LEU A 16 -3.70 -40.50 -7.31
N ALA A 17 -2.76 -39.63 -6.95
CA ALA A 17 -2.66 -39.03 -5.63
C ALA A 17 -1.43 -38.11 -5.61
N SER A 18 -1.64 -36.85 -5.95
CA SER A 18 -1.06 -35.70 -5.25
C SER A 18 -1.82 -34.47 -5.73
N ARG A 19 -2.81 -34.13 -4.90
CA ARG A 19 -3.45 -32.82 -4.88
C ARG A 19 -2.38 -31.76 -4.58
N GLU A 20 -2.69 -30.56 -5.05
CA GLU A 20 -2.04 -29.27 -4.80
C GLU A 20 -0.73 -28.97 -5.54
N PRO A 21 -0.76 -28.03 -6.50
CA PRO A 21 0.27 -27.02 -6.58
C PRO A 21 -0.22 -25.74 -5.90
N ALA A 22 0.55 -25.38 -4.87
CA ALA A 22 0.75 -24.04 -4.32
C ALA A 22 -0.08 -22.91 -4.94
N THR A 23 -0.97 -22.35 -4.12
CA THR A 23 -1.19 -20.90 -3.96
C THR A 23 -0.63 -20.05 -5.11
N ALA A 24 -1.48 -19.81 -6.11
CA ALA A 24 -1.32 -18.68 -7.02
C ALA A 24 -1.52 -17.38 -6.23
N ARG A 25 -0.52 -17.01 -5.44
CA ARG A 25 -0.40 -15.71 -4.78
C ARG A 25 0.93 -15.13 -5.22
N THR A 26 0.93 -14.66 -6.45
CA THR A 26 2.02 -13.96 -7.12
C THR A 26 1.29 -13.20 -8.23
N LEU A 27 1.14 -11.88 -8.21
CA LEU A 27 2.09 -10.83 -7.91
C LEU A 27 1.24 -9.59 -7.58
N VAL A 28 1.34 -8.99 -6.39
CA VAL A 28 0.97 -7.57 -6.28
C VAL A 28 2.17 -6.85 -6.86
N ALA A 29 2.05 -6.43 -8.12
CA ALA A 29 2.95 -5.44 -8.67
C ALA A 29 3.03 -4.29 -7.66
N MET A 30 4.23 -3.97 -7.18
CA MET A 30 4.46 -2.75 -6.43
C MET A 30 4.26 -1.60 -7.41
N SER A 31 3.02 -1.16 -7.53
CA SER A 31 2.65 0.05 -8.28
C SER A 31 3.25 1.23 -7.53
N THR A 32 4.41 1.71 -7.97
CA THR A 32 5.06 2.92 -7.43
C THR A 32 4.48 4.19 -8.03
N ASP A 33 3.15 4.23 -8.24
CA ASP A 33 2.40 5.43 -8.63
C ASP A 33 0.90 5.16 -8.44
N THR A 34 0.44 4.99 -7.20
CA THR A 34 -0.99 4.87 -6.94
C THR A 34 -1.30 5.63 -5.66
N ALA A 35 -2.22 6.58 -5.77
CA ALA A 35 -2.80 7.28 -4.64
C ALA A 35 -3.27 6.26 -3.58
N PRO A 36 -3.19 6.59 -2.29
CA PRO A 36 -3.47 5.62 -1.24
C PRO A 36 -4.96 5.23 -1.26
N ASP A 37 -5.28 3.97 -0.92
CA ASP A 37 -6.68 3.48 -0.86
C ASP A 37 -7.53 4.23 0.18
N ARG A 38 -6.86 4.81 1.19
CA ARG A 38 -7.43 5.61 2.28
C ARG A 38 -6.61 6.89 2.42
N ILE A 39 -7.14 7.87 3.16
CA ILE A 39 -6.35 9.07 3.44
C ILE A 39 -5.03 8.67 4.11
N LEU A 40 -3.91 9.21 3.64
CA LEU A 40 -2.60 9.03 4.24
C LEU A 40 -2.16 10.34 4.87
N MET A 41 -1.85 10.33 6.16
CA MET A 41 -1.45 11.51 6.90
C MET A 41 -0.03 11.35 7.43
N PHE A 42 0.87 12.23 7.01
CA PHE A 42 2.21 12.35 7.59
C PHE A 42 2.18 13.39 8.71
N GLY A 43 2.73 13.04 9.88
CA GLY A 43 2.76 13.93 11.02
C GLY A 43 3.69 13.47 12.13
N ALA A 44 3.71 14.22 13.23
CA ALA A 44 4.41 13.86 14.45
C ALA A 44 3.58 14.28 15.67
N GLU A 45 3.72 13.56 16.79
CA GLU A 45 2.87 13.76 17.98
C GLU A 45 3.12 15.13 18.64
N TRP A 46 4.34 15.67 18.56
CA TRP A 46 4.65 17.02 19.06
C TRP A 46 3.97 18.13 18.25
N CYS A 47 3.52 17.86 17.02
CA CYS A 47 2.92 18.88 16.17
C CYS A 47 1.45 19.12 16.53
N ARG A 48 1.12 20.37 16.89
CA ARG A 48 -0.25 20.79 17.23
C ARG A 48 -1.20 20.64 16.06
N ASP A 49 -0.79 21.02 14.85
CA ASP A 49 -1.65 20.94 13.67
C ASP A 49 -1.88 19.49 13.23
N CYS A 50 -0.89 18.60 13.42
CA CYS A 50 -1.06 17.16 13.20
C CYS A 50 -2.14 16.60 14.13
N ARG A 51 -2.04 16.88 15.44
CA ARG A 51 -3.08 16.43 16.39
C ARG A 51 -4.46 17.00 16.08
N ARG A 52 -4.54 18.25 15.60
CA ARG A 52 -5.80 18.88 15.17
C ARG A 52 -6.43 18.15 13.98
N SER A 53 -5.68 17.99 12.89
CA SER A 53 -6.17 17.32 11.69
C SER A 53 -6.56 15.87 11.97
N LYS A 54 -5.78 15.17 12.82
CA LYS A 54 -6.10 13.81 13.28
C LYS A 54 -7.43 13.76 14.02
N ALA A 55 -7.63 14.64 15.00
CA ALA A 55 -8.88 14.72 15.76
C ALA A 55 -10.10 15.05 14.89
N LEU A 56 -9.92 15.87 13.84
CA LEU A 56 -10.96 16.10 12.84
C LEU A 56 -11.32 14.81 12.10
N LEU A 57 -10.34 14.11 11.53
CA LEU A 57 -10.56 12.84 10.81
C LEU A 57 -11.24 11.79 11.70
N ASP A 58 -10.81 11.68 12.95
CA ASP A 58 -11.41 10.79 13.95
C ASP A 58 -12.88 11.17 14.23
N ARG A 59 -13.18 12.47 14.38
CA ARG A 59 -14.55 12.97 14.63
C ARG A 59 -15.49 12.74 13.45
N GLU A 60 -15.00 12.93 12.23
CA GLU A 60 -15.78 12.70 11.00
C GLU A 60 -15.88 11.19 10.66
N GLY A 61 -15.25 10.31 11.44
CA GLY A 61 -15.31 8.86 11.23
C GLY A 61 -14.57 8.39 9.98
N VAL A 62 -13.61 9.18 9.50
CA VAL A 62 -12.85 8.88 8.28
C VAL A 62 -11.69 7.96 8.62
N ALA A 63 -11.56 6.85 7.89
CA ALA A 63 -10.41 5.97 8.01
C ALA A 63 -9.19 6.59 7.32
N TYR A 64 -8.07 6.65 8.03
CA TYR A 64 -6.80 7.12 7.51
C TYR A 64 -5.64 6.25 8.02
N ASP A 65 -4.56 6.22 7.25
CA ASP A 65 -3.28 5.68 7.66
C ASP A 65 -2.38 6.83 8.12
N TYR A 66 -1.72 6.67 9.27
CA TYR A 66 -0.86 7.69 9.86
C TYR A 66 0.61 7.26 9.80
N VAL A 67 1.46 8.14 9.27
CA VAL A 67 2.91 7.97 9.24
C VAL A 67 3.54 8.93 10.23
N ASP A 68 3.98 8.38 11.35
CA ASP A 68 4.72 9.12 12.36
C ASP A 68 6.17 9.35 11.89
N LEU A 69 6.52 10.61 11.67
CA LEU A 69 7.83 11.03 11.20
C LEU A 69 8.95 10.75 12.21
N GLU A 70 8.64 10.59 13.49
CA GLU A 70 9.65 10.24 14.50
C GLU A 70 9.92 8.73 14.54
N ALA A 71 8.94 7.92 14.15
CA ALA A 71 9.05 6.46 14.20
C ALA A 71 9.46 5.83 12.86
N VAL A 72 9.14 6.50 11.74
CA VAL A 72 9.35 5.99 10.39
C VAL A 72 10.52 6.73 9.74
N ALA A 73 11.65 6.04 9.59
CA ALA A 73 12.91 6.63 9.14
C ALA A 73 12.83 7.37 7.79
N ASP A 74 12.01 6.89 6.86
CA ASP A 74 11.80 7.52 5.53
C ASP A 74 10.56 8.42 5.47
N GLY A 75 9.86 8.62 6.59
CA GLY A 75 8.58 9.33 6.62
C GLY A 75 8.70 10.78 6.16
N ALA A 76 9.76 11.47 6.58
CA ALA A 76 9.97 12.88 6.27
C ALA A 76 10.30 13.07 4.78
N ASP A 77 11.15 12.19 4.23
CA ASP A 77 11.49 12.17 2.80
C ASP A 77 10.25 11.90 1.94
N ARG A 78 9.38 10.97 2.38
CA ARG A 78 8.10 10.68 1.71
C ARG A 78 7.14 11.86 1.75
N ALA A 79 6.99 12.52 2.90
CA ALA A 79 6.15 13.71 3.02
C ALA A 79 6.65 14.85 2.12
N TYR A 80 7.97 15.04 2.03
CA TYR A 80 8.60 16.01 1.15
C TYR A 80 8.41 15.65 -0.33
N ALA A 81 8.57 14.39 -0.70
CA ALA A 81 8.36 13.93 -2.08
C ALA A 81 6.93 14.19 -2.58
N VAL A 82 5.93 14.13 -1.70
CA VAL A 82 4.53 14.42 -2.03
C VAL A 82 4.27 15.93 -2.11
N SER A 83 4.72 16.68 -1.11
CA SER A 83 4.29 18.07 -0.90
C SER A 83 5.27 19.12 -1.43
N GLY A 84 6.53 18.75 -1.66
CA GLY A 84 7.64 19.67 -1.88
C GLY A 84 7.96 20.58 -0.68
N ARG A 85 7.40 20.29 0.51
CA ARG A 85 7.50 21.11 1.72
C ARG A 85 7.89 20.25 2.91
N THR A 86 8.46 20.89 3.94
CA THR A 86 8.82 20.23 5.21
C THR A 86 7.78 20.48 6.32
N GLN A 87 6.66 21.13 5.97
CA GLN A 87 5.56 21.45 6.86
C GLN A 87 4.68 20.23 7.08
N ILE A 88 4.19 20.03 8.31
CA ILE A 88 3.30 18.93 8.68
C ILE A 88 2.09 19.45 9.47
N PRO A 89 0.89 18.90 9.24
CA PRO A 89 0.64 17.64 8.55
C PRO A 89 0.61 17.75 7.02
N VAL A 90 1.01 16.66 6.35
CA VAL A 90 0.71 16.43 4.92
C VAL A 90 -0.38 15.38 4.84
N VAL A 91 -1.53 15.73 4.27
CA VAL A 91 -2.69 14.85 4.12
C VAL A 91 -2.87 14.54 2.65
N VAL A 92 -2.74 13.27 2.27
CA VAL A 92 -2.89 12.77 0.90
C VAL A 92 -4.22 12.05 0.79
N PHE A 93 -5.01 12.40 -0.22
CA PHE A 93 -6.34 11.84 -0.46
C PHE A 93 -6.28 10.70 -1.48
N PRO A 94 -7.30 9.82 -1.51
CA PRO A 94 -7.37 8.74 -2.49
C PRO A 94 -7.44 9.18 -3.95
N ASP A 95 -7.83 10.43 -4.22
CA ASP A 95 -7.79 11.02 -5.56
C ASP A 95 -6.38 11.50 -5.98
N GLY A 96 -5.38 11.31 -5.13
CA GLY A 96 -3.99 11.72 -5.35
C GLY A 96 -3.70 13.18 -5.03
N SER A 97 -4.72 13.98 -4.71
CA SER A 97 -4.51 15.34 -4.23
C SER A 97 -3.95 15.34 -2.80
N HIS A 98 -3.38 16.46 -2.38
CA HIS A 98 -2.89 16.61 -1.00
C HIS A 98 -3.10 18.02 -0.47
N LEU A 99 -3.12 18.13 0.86
CA LEU A 99 -3.10 19.39 1.61
C LEU A 99 -1.91 19.41 2.55
N VAL A 100 -1.36 20.60 2.79
CA VAL A 100 -0.24 20.85 3.70
C VAL A 100 -0.68 21.84 4.77
N GLU A 101 -0.55 21.45 6.03
CA GLU A 101 -1.03 22.22 7.20
C GLU A 101 -2.46 22.76 7.07
N PRO A 102 -3.45 21.96 6.59
CA PRO A 102 -4.79 22.47 6.37
C PRO A 102 -5.46 22.89 7.67
N THR A 103 -6.25 23.95 7.59
CA THR A 103 -7.25 24.27 8.61
C THR A 103 -8.35 23.19 8.65
N ASP A 104 -9.12 23.16 9.74
CA ASP A 104 -10.23 22.20 9.84
C ASP A 104 -11.28 22.42 8.75
N ALA A 105 -11.51 23.68 8.35
CA ALA A 105 -12.44 24.01 7.28
C ALA A 105 -11.95 23.50 5.92
N GLU A 106 -10.66 23.66 5.61
CA GLU A 106 -10.06 23.17 4.35
C GLU A 106 -10.05 21.65 4.30
N LEU A 107 -9.68 20.99 5.40
CA LEU A 107 -9.67 19.53 5.46
C LEU A 107 -11.09 18.98 5.36
N ALA A 108 -12.05 19.51 6.13
CA ALA A 108 -13.45 19.05 6.10
C ALA A 108 -14.11 19.26 4.73
N ALA A 109 -13.79 20.34 4.02
CA ALA A 109 -14.32 20.60 2.68
C ALA A 109 -13.86 19.57 1.63
N LYS A 110 -12.83 18.77 1.94
CA LYS A 110 -12.20 17.81 1.03
C LYS A 110 -12.52 16.34 1.33
N LEU A 111 -13.11 16.04 2.51
CA LEU A 111 -13.57 14.70 2.89
C LEU A 111 -14.83 14.31 2.13
#